data_AF-A0A9E3QRL5-F1
#
_entry.id   AF-A0A9E3QRL5-F1
#
_cell.length_a   1.000
_cell.length_b   1.000
_cell.length_c   1.000
_cell.angle_alpha   90.00
_cell.angle_beta   90.00
_cell.angle_gamma   90.00
#
_symmetry.space_group_name_H-M   'P 1'
#
loop_
_entity.id
_entity.type
_entity.pdbx_description
1 polymer ?
#
loop_
_entity_poly.entity_id
_entity_poly.type
_entity_poly.pdbx_seq_one_letter_code
_entity_poly.pdbx_strand_id
1 'polypeptide(L)'
;MAEFRSKGAFGLRAIVAAVVAVPVVGLSAWSAAPRVEKEPTKVAMPTDEVAEALAILKDLQAISAAVEQEEAKVVATAKETTNDDLLKRLGRPERKVVKTTFGSAEIDAMIAKALAESKTPPAKLTGDAEFVRRVCLDVTGQLPAPEQVLAFLRNTKPHKRADLIDYLLATPEYAQNWARYWRDVIRYRATVANPRLVNWDRLEGWLAGQFAQNTPWDEIVRQMITATGNTEENGAAVFFAAHMAQPVEVAGEVSRVFLGVQIQCAQCHDHPTDPWKREQFHEFAAFVGGVQARRAGKGGTPGFVISDRRGVPRYTMPDLKDPQKSIPVQPKFFLASSEQPLPKDLTSAQRRELLASYITGQDNPWFAKAFVNRVWYTLMGDGFYNPVDDLGPDREANNPEVIDALAQAWQEGGYDIRWLFRTILNTKTYQREFRSVNTAAGKVPFAANNASRLRADQIFDALAHAIGFSPAAGGRLLMGKGAAAKGAIAKGQRNLNPRNLFNFLFGVDPSTPNEDVLGTIPQALFLMNSPQINNAIRADAKGSILGEILATHPDNRAALEALYLRVLARRPTADEVKTCGRYLARVGDRREAFEDILWALINTTEFISRR
;
A
#
# COMPACT_ATOMS: atom_id res chain seq x y z
N MET A 1 45.93 20.06 -3.20
CA MET A 1 45.40 19.88 -4.58
C MET A 1 45.83 18.55 -5.24
N ALA A 2 47.11 18.16 -5.20
CA ALA A 2 47.56 16.88 -5.79
C ALA A 2 46.95 15.63 -5.11
N GLU A 3 46.69 15.70 -3.80
CA GLU A 3 46.08 14.63 -3.00
C GLU A 3 44.55 14.51 -3.18
N PHE A 4 43.91 15.52 -3.78
CA PHE A 4 42.45 15.56 -4.02
C PHE A 4 42.04 14.89 -5.34
N ARG A 5 42.98 14.70 -6.28
CA ARG A 5 42.71 14.07 -7.58
C ARG A 5 42.56 12.54 -7.53
N SER A 6 42.93 11.88 -6.43
CA SER A 6 42.94 10.41 -6.31
C SER A 6 41.65 9.78 -5.75
N LYS A 7 40.73 10.60 -5.20
CA LYS A 7 39.45 10.13 -4.62
C LYS A 7 38.31 10.50 -5.58
N GLY A 8 37.75 9.51 -6.27
CA GLY A 8 36.70 9.71 -7.27
C GLY A 8 35.45 10.43 -6.75
N ALA A 9 34.61 10.92 -7.67
CA ALA A 9 33.49 11.86 -7.45
C ALA A 9 32.56 11.57 -6.25
N PHE A 10 32.38 10.30 -5.87
CA PHE A 10 31.58 9.90 -4.70
C PHE A 10 32.21 10.30 -3.35
N GLY A 11 33.54 10.35 -3.26
CA GLY A 11 34.26 10.77 -2.06
C GLY A 11 34.18 12.28 -1.79
N LEU A 12 33.93 13.08 -2.85
CA LEU A 12 33.83 14.54 -2.75
C LEU A 12 32.49 14.98 -2.13
N ARG A 13 31.37 14.33 -2.49
CA ARG A 13 30.03 14.66 -1.96
C ARG A 13 29.92 14.47 -0.45
N ALA A 14 30.50 13.39 0.10
CA ALA A 14 30.44 13.11 1.53
C ALA A 14 31.25 14.10 2.39
N ILE A 15 32.34 14.66 1.83
CA ILE A 15 33.20 15.62 2.53
C ILE A 15 32.60 17.03 2.47
N VAL A 16 32.05 17.45 1.32
CA VAL A 16 31.40 18.77 1.19
C VAL A 16 30.12 18.85 2.03
N ALA A 17 29.30 17.79 2.06
CA ALA A 17 28.10 17.74 2.91
C ALA A 17 28.41 17.78 4.42
N ALA A 18 29.53 17.19 4.85
CA ALA A 18 29.95 17.21 6.25
C ALA A 18 30.50 18.58 6.70
N VAL A 19 31.10 19.36 5.79
CA VAL A 19 31.68 20.67 6.10
C VAL A 19 30.64 21.80 6.04
N VAL A 20 29.61 21.69 5.18
CA VAL A 20 28.54 22.70 5.09
C VAL A 20 27.49 22.57 6.22
N ALA A 21 27.36 21.41 6.86
CA ALA A 21 26.36 21.16 7.91
C ALA A 21 26.76 21.68 9.32
N VAL A 22 27.99 22.16 9.52
CA VAL A 22 28.46 22.72 10.79
C VAL A 22 28.95 24.14 10.47
N PRO A 23 28.16 25.23 10.60
CA PRO A 23 27.23 25.54 11.70
C PRO A 23 25.91 26.23 11.25
N VAL A 24 24.77 25.51 11.26
CA VAL A 24 23.43 26.14 11.16
C VAL A 24 22.50 25.76 12.33
N VAL A 25 22.96 24.92 13.27
CA VAL A 25 22.14 24.45 14.42
C VAL A 25 22.24 25.37 15.67
N GLY A 26 22.65 26.64 15.50
CA GLY A 26 22.86 27.58 16.61
C GLY A 26 21.73 28.59 16.88
N LEU A 27 20.66 28.65 16.07
CA LEU A 27 19.74 29.79 16.05
C LEU A 27 18.26 29.41 15.85
N SER A 28 17.70 28.46 16.63
CA SER A 28 16.22 28.36 16.79
C SER A 28 15.79 27.28 17.79
N ALA A 29 16.13 27.42 19.07
CA ALA A 29 15.39 26.75 20.15
C ALA A 29 15.81 27.34 21.50
N TRP A 30 15.10 28.36 21.98
CA TRP A 30 15.03 28.71 23.40
C TRP A 30 13.81 29.61 23.64
N SER A 31 12.66 28.98 23.84
CA SER A 31 11.47 29.64 24.40
C SER A 31 10.57 28.62 25.08
N ALA A 32 10.85 28.29 26.35
CA ALA A 32 9.87 28.11 27.43
C ALA A 32 10.52 27.50 28.70
N ALA A 33 10.25 28.13 29.86
CA ALA A 33 10.55 27.76 31.26
C ALA A 33 11.81 28.39 31.92
N PRO A 34 11.78 28.71 33.25
CA PRO A 34 12.09 30.05 33.76
C PRO A 34 13.50 30.27 34.33
N ARG A 35 13.82 31.58 34.44
CA ARG A 35 15.03 32.26 34.95
C ARG A 35 15.74 31.59 36.14
N VAL A 36 17.06 31.47 36.01
CA VAL A 36 18.02 31.79 37.08
C VAL A 36 19.11 32.69 36.48
N GLU A 37 19.28 33.88 37.04
CA GLU A 37 20.21 34.92 36.60
C GLU A 37 21.68 34.50 36.79
N LYS A 38 22.43 34.39 35.69
CA LYS A 38 23.84 34.77 35.63
C LYS A 38 24.13 35.35 34.24
N GLU A 39 24.66 36.57 34.20
CA GLU A 39 25.09 37.23 32.97
C GLU A 39 26.08 36.37 32.17
N PRO A 40 25.93 36.22 30.84
CA PRO A 40 26.93 35.59 30.02
C PRO A 40 28.04 36.59 29.66
N THR A 41 29.28 36.25 29.99
CA THR A 41 30.48 36.89 29.46
C THR A 41 30.50 36.76 27.94
N LYS A 42 30.50 37.90 27.23
CA LYS A 42 30.70 37.96 25.78
C LYS A 42 32.15 37.58 25.45
N VAL A 43 32.37 36.36 24.96
CA VAL A 43 33.60 36.03 24.23
C VAL A 43 33.42 36.51 22.80
N ALA A 44 34.06 37.63 22.44
CA ALA A 44 34.15 38.07 21.06
C ALA A 44 35.19 37.21 20.34
N MET A 45 34.80 36.52 19.27
CA MET A 45 35.77 35.87 18.38
C MET A 45 36.60 36.93 17.65
N PRO A 46 37.92 36.75 17.47
CA PRO A 46 38.76 37.67 16.72
C PRO A 46 38.23 37.86 15.30
N THR A 47 38.19 39.11 14.83
CA THR A 47 37.66 39.49 13.49
C THR A 47 38.34 38.77 12.34
N ASP A 48 39.57 38.31 12.54
CA ASP A 48 40.39 37.65 11.51
C ASP A 48 39.94 36.20 11.25
N GLU A 49 39.47 35.49 12.28
CA GLU A 49 38.95 34.11 12.14
C GLU A 49 37.59 34.07 11.40
N VAL A 50 36.77 35.11 11.58
CA VAL A 50 35.50 35.25 10.86
C VAL A 50 35.74 35.56 9.37
N ALA A 51 36.76 36.36 9.07
CA ALA A 51 37.16 36.65 7.70
C ALA A 51 37.70 35.40 6.99
N GLU A 52 38.49 34.57 7.68
CA GLU A 52 39.02 33.32 7.17
C GLU A 52 37.91 32.27 6.92
N ALA A 53 36.96 32.16 7.84
CA ALA A 53 35.79 31.27 7.67
C ALA A 53 34.91 31.69 6.47
N LEU A 54 34.71 32.99 6.25
CA LEU A 54 33.98 33.52 5.10
C LEU A 54 34.71 33.28 3.77
N ALA A 55 36.05 33.32 3.77
CA ALA A 55 36.86 32.99 2.60
C ALA A 55 36.72 31.50 2.23
N ILE A 56 36.82 30.61 3.23
CA ILE A 56 36.63 29.16 3.04
C ILE A 56 35.21 28.85 2.52
N LEU A 57 34.18 29.53 3.04
CA LEU A 57 32.81 29.35 2.57
C LEU A 57 32.65 29.76 1.10
N LYS A 58 33.26 30.86 0.68
CA LYS A 58 33.27 31.30 -0.72
C LYS A 58 33.98 30.30 -1.64
N ASP A 59 35.12 29.76 -1.20
CA ASP A 59 35.86 28.76 -1.97
C ASP A 59 35.05 27.45 -2.10
N LEU A 60 34.36 27.02 -1.03
CA LEU A 60 33.48 25.85 -1.08
C LEU A 60 32.27 26.06 -1.99
N GLN A 61 31.67 27.25 -1.97
CA GLN A 61 30.58 27.61 -2.89
C GLN A 61 31.05 27.63 -4.35
N ALA A 62 32.25 28.14 -4.61
CA ALA A 62 32.85 28.14 -5.95
C ALA A 62 33.16 26.71 -6.43
N ILE A 63 33.64 25.83 -5.54
CA ILE A 63 33.86 24.41 -5.86
C ILE A 63 32.53 23.70 -6.14
N SER A 64 31.48 23.96 -5.34
CA SER A 64 30.13 23.41 -5.58
C SER A 64 29.60 23.80 -6.96
N ALA A 65 29.69 25.09 -7.30
CA ALA A 65 29.25 25.60 -8.60
C ALA A 65 30.07 25.01 -9.76
N ALA A 66 31.38 24.83 -9.57
CA ALA A 66 32.23 24.19 -10.57
C ALA A 66 31.89 22.69 -10.75
N VAL A 67 31.57 21.97 -9.67
CA VAL A 67 31.10 20.57 -9.74
C VAL A 67 29.75 20.47 -10.45
N GLU A 68 28.82 21.38 -10.17
CA GLU A 68 27.53 21.45 -10.88
C GLU A 68 27.71 21.74 -12.37
N GLN A 69 28.61 22.64 -12.74
CA GLN A 69 28.93 22.92 -14.15
C GLN A 69 29.59 21.73 -14.85
N GLU A 70 30.47 21.00 -14.17
CA GLU A 70 31.13 19.83 -14.74
C GLU A 70 30.17 18.63 -14.83
N GLU A 71 29.28 18.43 -13.86
CA GLU A 71 28.15 17.49 -13.95
C GLU A 71 27.24 17.84 -15.14
N ALA A 72 26.90 19.12 -15.32
CA ALA A 72 26.10 19.59 -16.44
C ALA A 72 26.79 19.35 -17.80
N LYS A 73 28.12 19.50 -17.89
CA LYS A 73 28.89 19.18 -19.11
C LYS A 73 29.00 17.69 -19.39
N VAL A 74 29.11 16.84 -18.36
CA VAL A 74 29.09 15.38 -18.50
C VAL A 74 27.71 14.91 -18.98
N VAL A 75 26.63 15.53 -18.49
CA VAL A 75 25.26 15.31 -18.99
C VAL A 75 25.09 15.82 -20.43
N ALA A 76 25.74 16.92 -20.80
CA ALA A 76 25.64 17.49 -22.15
C ALA A 76 26.50 16.79 -23.23
N THR A 77 27.52 16.00 -22.85
CA THR A 77 28.47 15.37 -23.80
C THR A 77 28.11 13.93 -24.18
N ALA A 78 27.17 13.29 -23.48
CA ALA A 78 26.50 12.11 -23.99
C ALA A 78 25.31 12.57 -24.84
N LYS A 79 25.36 12.40 -26.16
CA LYS A 79 24.12 12.34 -26.96
C LYS A 79 23.38 11.04 -26.59
N GLU A 80 22.91 10.95 -25.35
CA GLU A 80 21.89 9.98 -24.98
C GLU A 80 20.63 10.42 -25.71
N THR A 81 20.19 9.59 -26.66
CA THR A 81 18.80 9.63 -27.13
C THR A 81 17.93 9.64 -25.88
N THR A 82 17.16 10.71 -25.66
CA THR A 82 16.29 10.77 -24.48
C THR A 82 15.35 9.57 -24.52
N ASN A 83 14.85 9.12 -23.36
CA ASN A 83 13.90 8.00 -23.33
C ASN A 83 12.70 8.27 -24.25
N ASP A 84 12.25 9.53 -24.33
CA ASP A 84 11.18 9.96 -25.23
C ASP A 84 11.55 9.79 -26.71
N ASP A 85 12.78 10.14 -27.10
CA ASP A 85 13.26 9.93 -28.47
C ASP A 85 13.34 8.43 -28.82
N LEU A 86 13.74 7.59 -27.86
CA LEU A 86 13.77 6.13 -28.03
C LEU A 86 12.36 5.58 -28.23
N LEU A 87 11.40 5.99 -27.41
CA LEU A 87 10.00 5.56 -27.48
C LEU A 87 9.35 5.99 -28.80
N LYS A 88 9.56 7.24 -29.21
CA LYS A 88 9.09 7.76 -30.50
C LYS A 88 9.70 7.00 -31.67
N ARG A 89 11.01 6.72 -31.63
CA ARG A 89 11.70 5.93 -32.67
C ARG A 89 11.14 4.53 -32.81
N LEU A 90 10.68 3.93 -31.71
CA LEU A 90 10.09 2.58 -31.70
C LEU A 90 8.57 2.59 -31.96
N GLY A 91 8.01 3.75 -32.36
CA GLY A 91 6.60 3.88 -32.69
C GLY A 91 5.65 3.60 -31.53
N ARG A 92 6.10 3.77 -30.27
CA ARG A 92 5.21 3.63 -29.12
C ARG A 92 4.14 4.73 -29.16
N PRO A 93 2.85 4.39 -28.98
CA PRO A 93 1.79 5.40 -28.94
C PRO A 93 2.03 6.45 -27.84
N GLU A 94 1.76 7.72 -28.16
CA GLU A 94 1.80 8.77 -27.16
C GLU A 94 0.62 8.64 -26.18
N ARG A 95 0.88 8.92 -24.90
CA ARG A 95 -0.14 8.97 -23.85
C ARG A 95 -1.12 10.11 -24.11
N LYS A 96 -2.42 9.80 -24.18
CA LYS A 96 -3.48 10.80 -24.38
C LYS A 96 -4.42 10.83 -23.18
N VAL A 97 -4.57 12.01 -22.56
CA VAL A 97 -5.52 12.18 -21.45
C VAL A 97 -6.73 12.94 -21.94
N VAL A 98 -7.90 12.31 -21.78
CA VAL A 98 -9.20 12.87 -22.11
C VAL A 98 -10.04 12.90 -20.84
N LYS A 99 -10.71 14.02 -20.58
CA LYS A 99 -11.63 14.11 -19.45
C LYS A 99 -12.81 13.18 -19.69
N THR A 100 -12.93 12.15 -18.87
CA THR A 100 -14.02 11.18 -18.96
C THR A 100 -15.36 11.78 -18.49
N THR A 101 -16.45 11.38 -19.15
CA THR A 101 -17.84 11.63 -18.73
C THR A 101 -18.48 10.42 -18.07
N PHE A 102 -17.82 9.26 -18.12
CA PHE A 102 -18.24 8.03 -17.49
C PHE A 102 -18.27 8.19 -15.97
N GLY A 103 -19.28 7.63 -15.30
CA GLY A 103 -19.43 7.72 -13.85
C GLY A 103 -20.14 6.53 -13.23
N SER A 104 -20.56 6.71 -11.97
CA SER A 104 -21.17 5.65 -11.18
C SER A 104 -22.54 5.22 -11.71
N ALA A 105 -23.27 6.13 -12.38
CA ALA A 105 -24.59 5.87 -12.93
C ALA A 105 -24.55 4.89 -14.11
N GLU A 106 -23.55 5.02 -14.99
CA GLU A 106 -23.31 4.10 -16.11
C GLU A 106 -22.98 2.69 -15.60
N ILE A 107 -22.09 2.59 -14.60
CA ILE A 107 -21.77 1.30 -13.95
C ILE A 107 -23.03 0.64 -13.38
N ASP A 108 -23.83 1.41 -12.63
CA ASP A 108 -25.07 0.87 -12.04
C ASP A 108 -26.08 0.44 -13.11
N ALA A 109 -26.17 1.16 -14.23
CA ALA A 109 -27.06 0.79 -15.33
C ALA A 109 -26.64 -0.54 -15.98
N MET A 110 -25.34 -0.73 -16.21
CA MET A 110 -24.79 -1.96 -16.79
C MET A 110 -24.97 -3.16 -15.84
N ILE A 111 -24.71 -2.98 -14.54
CA ILE A 111 -24.93 -4.03 -13.54
C ILE A 111 -26.43 -4.33 -13.40
N ALA A 112 -27.30 -3.31 -13.43
CA ALA A 112 -28.75 -3.53 -13.37
C ALA A 112 -29.26 -4.34 -14.57
N LYS A 113 -28.72 -4.09 -15.77
CA LYS A 113 -29.01 -4.89 -16.98
C LYS A 113 -28.62 -6.36 -16.76
N ALA A 114 -27.40 -6.63 -16.33
CA ALA A 114 -26.92 -8.00 -16.10
C ALA A 114 -27.74 -8.76 -15.03
N LEU A 115 -28.12 -8.07 -13.94
CA LEU A 115 -28.98 -8.66 -12.90
C LEU A 115 -30.41 -8.94 -13.38
N ALA A 116 -30.93 -8.10 -14.28
CA ALA A 116 -32.24 -8.35 -14.90
C ALA A 116 -32.21 -9.59 -15.80
N GLU A 117 -31.14 -9.77 -16.58
CA GLU A 117 -30.92 -10.96 -17.41
C GLU A 117 -30.81 -12.23 -16.56
N SER A 118 -30.11 -12.16 -15.43
CA SER A 118 -30.00 -13.28 -14.48
C SER A 118 -31.24 -13.47 -13.59
N LYS A 119 -32.27 -12.61 -13.73
CA LYS A 119 -33.49 -12.60 -12.90
C LYS A 119 -33.21 -12.51 -11.39
N THR A 120 -32.12 -11.86 -11.01
CA THR A 120 -31.68 -11.77 -9.62
C THR A 120 -31.96 -10.38 -9.07
N PRO A 121 -32.81 -10.23 -8.04
CA PRO A 121 -33.04 -8.93 -7.43
C PRO A 121 -31.79 -8.47 -6.67
N PRO A 122 -31.33 -7.22 -6.87
CA PRO A 122 -30.23 -6.67 -6.08
C PRO A 122 -30.60 -6.60 -4.60
N ALA A 123 -29.61 -6.65 -3.72
CA ALA A 123 -29.78 -6.33 -2.30
C ALA A 123 -30.21 -4.86 -2.14
N LYS A 124 -30.87 -4.59 -1.01
CA LYS A 124 -31.28 -3.23 -0.67
C LYS A 124 -30.03 -2.36 -0.49
N LEU A 125 -30.21 -1.04 -0.60
CA LEU A 125 -29.16 -0.12 -0.21
C LEU A 125 -28.95 -0.17 1.29
N THR A 126 -27.69 -0.11 1.70
CA THR A 126 -27.31 -0.02 3.11
C THR A 126 -27.80 1.27 3.75
N GLY A 127 -28.15 1.21 5.03
CA GLY A 127 -28.42 2.38 5.86
C GLY A 127 -27.17 3.21 6.12
N ASP A 128 -27.35 4.41 6.66
CA ASP A 128 -26.23 5.37 6.83
C ASP A 128 -25.17 4.94 7.85
N ALA A 129 -25.55 4.18 8.88
CA ALA A 129 -24.61 3.68 9.89
C ALA A 129 -23.65 2.62 9.31
N GLU A 130 -24.17 1.69 8.53
CA GLU A 130 -23.33 0.69 7.85
C GLU A 130 -22.54 1.34 6.71
N PHE A 131 -23.11 2.31 5.96
CA PHE A 131 -22.36 3.09 4.97
C PHE A 131 -21.14 3.79 5.58
N VAL A 132 -21.31 4.59 6.65
CA VAL A 132 -20.20 5.36 7.24
C VAL A 132 -19.11 4.45 7.78
N ARG A 133 -19.48 3.33 8.43
CA ARG A 133 -18.53 2.32 8.89
C ARG A 133 -17.73 1.75 7.73
N ARG A 134 -18.42 1.28 6.70
CA ARG A 134 -17.82 0.61 5.55
C ARG A 134 -16.87 1.52 4.78
N VAL A 135 -17.32 2.74 4.44
CA VAL A 135 -16.52 3.68 3.65
C VAL A 135 -15.30 4.17 4.41
N CYS A 136 -15.38 4.37 5.72
CA CYS A 136 -14.19 4.71 6.53
C CYS A 136 -13.18 3.55 6.56
N LEU A 137 -13.64 2.31 6.80
CA LEU A 137 -12.74 1.15 6.77
C LEU A 137 -12.09 0.95 5.40
N ASP A 138 -12.86 1.09 4.32
CA ASP A 138 -12.37 0.90 2.95
C ASP A 138 -11.40 2.01 2.52
N VAL A 139 -11.71 3.27 2.82
CA VAL A 139 -10.94 4.41 2.35
C VAL A 139 -9.74 4.67 3.26
N THR A 140 -9.94 4.77 4.58
CA THR A 140 -8.89 5.18 5.54
C THR A 140 -8.33 4.05 6.38
N GLY A 141 -8.92 2.85 6.32
CA GLY A 141 -8.49 1.71 7.13
C GLY A 141 -8.86 1.81 8.60
N GLN A 142 -9.67 2.80 8.98
CA GLN A 142 -9.97 3.13 10.38
C GLN A 142 -11.47 3.24 10.62
N LEU A 143 -11.89 2.96 11.85
CA LEU A 143 -13.26 3.22 12.28
C LEU A 143 -13.47 4.73 12.50
N PRO A 144 -14.64 5.28 12.13
CA PRO A 144 -14.97 6.66 12.44
C PRO A 144 -15.16 6.85 13.94
N ALA A 145 -14.82 8.03 14.45
CA ALA A 145 -15.09 8.39 15.84
C ALA A 145 -16.62 8.46 16.10
N PRO A 146 -17.11 8.17 17.32
CA PRO A 146 -18.53 8.22 17.65
C PRO A 146 -19.23 9.52 17.24
N GLU A 147 -18.55 10.66 17.40
CA GLU A 147 -19.06 11.99 17.07
C GLU A 147 -19.24 12.16 15.56
N GLN A 148 -18.31 11.60 14.77
CA GLN A 148 -18.39 11.61 13.30
C GLN A 148 -19.57 10.76 12.82
N VAL A 149 -19.79 9.58 13.41
CA VAL A 149 -20.96 8.74 13.12
C VAL A 149 -22.24 9.51 13.42
N LEU A 150 -22.39 10.06 14.63
CA LEU A 150 -23.60 10.79 15.03
C LEU A 150 -23.82 12.07 14.20
N ALA A 151 -22.76 12.77 13.80
CA ALA A 151 -22.87 13.91 12.90
C ALA A 151 -23.36 13.50 11.51
N PHE A 152 -22.83 12.40 10.96
CA PHE A 152 -23.25 11.87 9.66
C PHE A 152 -24.71 11.40 9.66
N LEU A 153 -25.14 10.71 10.73
CA LEU A 153 -26.51 10.24 10.89
C LEU A 153 -27.52 11.40 11.00
N ARG A 154 -27.12 12.54 11.57
CA ARG A 154 -27.96 13.75 11.67
C ARG A 154 -27.95 14.61 10.40
N ASN A 155 -26.96 14.43 9.52
CA ASN A 155 -26.87 15.17 8.27
C ASN A 155 -27.99 14.74 7.31
N THR A 156 -28.80 15.68 6.86
CA THR A 156 -29.93 15.45 5.93
C THR A 156 -29.64 15.92 4.49
N LYS A 157 -28.42 16.39 4.20
CA LYS A 157 -28.05 16.82 2.85
C LYS A 157 -28.17 15.65 1.86
N PRO A 158 -28.73 15.87 0.66
CA PRO A 158 -28.92 14.81 -0.33
C PRO A 158 -27.61 14.19 -0.82
N HIS A 159 -26.51 14.94 -0.80
CA HIS A 159 -25.19 14.49 -1.27
C HIS A 159 -24.22 14.09 -0.14
N LYS A 160 -24.69 13.92 1.10
CA LYS A 160 -23.82 13.67 2.26
C LYS A 160 -22.85 12.48 2.09
N ARG A 161 -23.27 11.44 1.37
CA ARG A 161 -22.42 10.26 1.07
C ARG A 161 -21.26 10.62 0.14
N ALA A 162 -21.56 11.36 -0.93
CA ALA A 162 -20.55 11.83 -1.88
C ALA A 162 -19.58 12.82 -1.23
N ASP A 163 -20.10 13.73 -0.38
CA ASP A 163 -19.30 14.68 0.39
C ASP A 163 -18.34 13.96 1.35
N LEU A 164 -18.81 12.91 2.03
CA LEU A 164 -17.98 12.09 2.92
C LEU A 164 -16.90 11.35 2.13
N ILE A 165 -17.23 10.78 0.96
CA ILE A 165 -16.25 10.11 0.09
C ILE A 165 -15.14 11.09 -0.30
N ASP A 166 -15.50 12.30 -0.75
CA ASP A 166 -14.51 13.33 -1.12
C ASP A 166 -13.62 13.73 0.04
N TYR A 167 -14.23 13.92 1.22
CA TYR A 167 -13.48 14.21 2.44
C TYR A 167 -12.47 13.12 2.76
N LEU A 168 -12.88 11.84 2.77
CA LEU A 168 -12.02 10.72 3.12
C LEU A 168 -10.88 10.51 2.11
N LEU A 169 -11.15 10.65 0.81
CA LEU A 169 -10.12 10.51 -0.24
C LEU A 169 -9.06 11.62 -0.20
N ALA A 170 -9.35 12.74 0.45
CA ALA A 170 -8.43 13.85 0.64
C ALA A 170 -7.55 13.71 1.89
N THR A 171 -7.79 12.74 2.77
CA THR A 171 -7.03 12.64 4.04
C THR A 171 -5.72 11.88 3.89
N PRO A 172 -4.73 12.11 4.78
CA PRO A 172 -3.50 11.32 4.83
C PRO A 172 -3.75 9.83 5.11
N GLU A 173 -4.81 9.50 5.86
CA GLU A 173 -5.15 8.12 6.19
C GLU A 173 -5.56 7.31 4.96
N TYR A 174 -6.22 7.94 3.97
CA TYR A 174 -6.46 7.29 2.67
C TYR A 174 -5.15 6.85 2.01
N ALA A 175 -4.20 7.79 1.92
CA ALA A 175 -2.92 7.51 1.29
C ALA A 175 -2.14 6.43 2.04
N GLN A 176 -2.15 6.48 3.37
CA GLN A 176 -1.48 5.52 4.22
C GLN A 176 -2.09 4.11 4.16
N ASN A 177 -3.42 4.02 4.13
CA ASN A 177 -4.17 2.77 4.02
C ASN A 177 -3.87 2.04 2.71
N TRP A 178 -3.93 2.76 1.59
CA TRP A 178 -3.68 2.18 0.27
C TRP A 178 -2.20 1.91 0.00
N ALA A 179 -1.29 2.70 0.59
CA ALA A 179 0.13 2.37 0.59
C ALA A 179 0.44 1.06 1.33
N ARG A 180 -0.18 0.82 2.49
CA ARG A 180 -0.05 -0.45 3.24
C ARG A 180 -0.57 -1.62 2.43
N TYR A 181 -1.74 -1.46 1.81
CA TYR A 181 -2.34 -2.48 0.95
C TYR A 181 -1.37 -2.89 -0.18
N TRP A 182 -0.87 -1.92 -0.96
CA TRP A 182 0.03 -2.20 -2.08
C TRP A 182 1.42 -2.68 -1.63
N ARG A 183 1.92 -2.21 -0.49
CA ARG A 183 3.10 -2.79 0.15
C ARG A 183 2.90 -4.28 0.41
N ASP A 184 1.76 -4.69 0.95
CA ASP A 184 1.47 -6.09 1.26
C ASP A 184 1.30 -6.93 -0.01
N VAL A 185 0.66 -6.41 -1.07
CA VAL A 185 0.57 -7.07 -2.39
C VAL A 185 1.95 -7.49 -2.92
N ILE A 186 2.97 -6.67 -2.70
CA ILE A 186 4.36 -6.94 -3.12
C ILE A 186 5.08 -7.82 -2.08
N ARG A 187 4.96 -7.46 -0.79
CA ARG A 187 5.70 -8.10 0.29
C ARG A 187 5.39 -9.59 0.46
N TYR A 188 4.13 -10.00 0.31
CA TYR A 188 3.73 -11.38 0.53
C TYR A 188 4.32 -12.37 -0.49
N ARG A 189 4.75 -11.88 -1.65
CA ARG A 189 5.38 -12.68 -2.71
C ARG A 189 6.86 -12.38 -2.90
N ALA A 190 7.46 -11.58 -2.03
CA ALA A 190 8.89 -11.27 -2.06
C ALA A 190 9.77 -12.52 -1.88
N THR A 191 10.70 -12.74 -2.80
CA THR A 191 11.72 -13.80 -2.68
C THR A 191 12.61 -13.58 -1.45
N VAL A 192 12.88 -12.31 -1.11
CA VAL A 192 13.63 -11.90 0.09
C VAL A 192 12.66 -11.62 1.25
N ALA A 193 12.21 -12.69 1.91
CA ALA A 193 11.30 -12.58 3.05
C ALA A 193 11.96 -12.08 4.35
N ASN A 194 13.29 -11.93 4.39
CA ASN A 194 14.02 -11.54 5.61
C ASN A 194 13.87 -10.02 5.87
N PRO A 195 13.16 -9.60 6.93
CA PRO A 195 12.94 -8.19 7.25
C PRO A 195 14.21 -7.48 7.72
N ARG A 196 15.32 -8.20 7.93
CA ARG A 196 16.65 -7.59 8.15
C ARG A 196 17.31 -7.12 6.85
N LEU A 197 16.82 -7.54 5.69
CA LEU A 197 17.41 -7.21 4.40
C LEU A 197 16.61 -6.14 3.67
N VAL A 198 15.29 -6.27 3.67
CA VAL A 198 14.38 -5.36 2.98
C VAL A 198 13.58 -4.54 3.99
N ASN A 199 13.67 -3.22 3.89
CA ASN A 199 12.93 -2.29 4.72
C ASN A 199 11.62 -1.87 4.03
N TRP A 200 10.53 -2.54 4.37
CA TRP A 200 9.22 -2.31 3.76
C TRP A 200 8.60 -0.95 4.09
N ASP A 201 9.04 -0.30 5.17
CA ASP A 201 8.55 1.03 5.56
C ASP A 201 8.96 2.09 4.52
N ARG A 202 10.05 1.87 3.78
CA ARG A 202 10.50 2.76 2.69
C ARG A 202 9.56 2.70 1.49
N LEU A 203 9.11 1.50 1.12
CA LEU A 203 8.12 1.32 0.06
C LEU A 203 6.77 1.90 0.49
N GLU A 204 6.33 1.61 1.71
CA GLU A 204 5.07 2.13 2.28
C GLU A 204 5.07 3.67 2.31
N GLY A 205 6.13 4.30 2.83
CA GLY A 205 6.23 5.76 2.89
C GLY A 205 6.26 6.43 1.51
N TRP A 206 6.99 5.84 0.55
CA TRP A 206 7.02 6.34 -0.82
C TRP A 206 5.65 6.21 -1.50
N LEU A 207 4.99 5.05 -1.40
CA LEU A 207 3.64 4.84 -1.94
C LEU A 207 2.64 5.82 -1.29
N ALA A 208 2.70 6.03 0.02
CA ALA A 208 1.83 6.98 0.71
C ALA A 208 2.00 8.40 0.15
N GLY A 209 3.24 8.81 -0.15
CA GLY A 209 3.51 10.06 -0.86
C GLY A 209 2.83 10.14 -2.23
N GLN A 210 2.89 9.05 -3.01
CA GLN A 210 2.25 8.98 -4.34
C GLN A 210 0.72 9.04 -4.26
N PHE A 211 0.09 8.27 -3.36
CA PHE A 211 -1.36 8.30 -3.15
C PHE A 211 -1.85 9.65 -2.62
N ALA A 212 -1.08 10.31 -1.74
CA ALA A 212 -1.41 11.63 -1.22
C ALA A 212 -1.40 12.72 -2.32
N GLN A 213 -0.47 12.61 -3.26
CA GLN A 213 -0.37 13.50 -4.43
C GLN A 213 -1.36 13.13 -5.54
N ASN A 214 -2.04 11.98 -5.43
CA ASN A 214 -2.83 11.38 -6.51
C ASN A 214 -2.01 11.22 -7.79
N THR A 215 -0.75 10.81 -7.66
CA THR A 215 0.09 10.49 -8.82
C THR A 215 -0.63 9.42 -9.65
N PRO A 216 -0.79 9.62 -10.97
CA PRO A 216 -1.37 8.62 -11.85
C PRO A 216 -0.71 7.24 -11.71
N TRP A 217 -1.51 6.17 -11.75
CA TRP A 217 -1.01 4.82 -11.50
C TRP A 217 0.08 4.39 -12.50
N ASP A 218 -0.05 4.77 -13.78
CA ASP A 218 0.98 4.55 -14.80
C ASP A 218 2.33 5.15 -14.43
N GLU A 219 2.33 6.34 -13.85
CA GLU A 219 3.56 7.02 -13.43
C GLU A 219 4.18 6.35 -12.19
N ILE A 220 3.36 5.92 -11.23
CA ILE A 220 3.83 5.12 -10.07
C ILE A 220 4.52 3.84 -10.56
N VAL A 221 3.88 3.11 -11.48
CA VAL A 221 4.42 1.85 -12.02
C VAL A 221 5.68 2.09 -12.83
N ARG A 222 5.71 3.14 -13.66
CA ARG A 222 6.92 3.53 -14.40
C ARG A 222 8.08 3.80 -13.44
N GLN A 223 7.87 4.59 -12.39
CA GLN A 223 8.89 4.87 -11.37
C GLN A 223 9.37 3.60 -10.66
N MET A 224 8.49 2.64 -10.38
CA MET A 224 8.88 1.35 -9.78
C MET A 224 9.72 0.49 -10.73
N ILE A 225 9.31 0.38 -12.00
CA ILE A 225 10.01 -0.44 -13.01
C ILE A 225 11.39 0.15 -13.32
N THR A 226 11.54 1.47 -13.31
CA THR A 226 12.80 2.12 -13.70
C THR A 226 13.70 2.46 -12.50
N ALA A 227 13.22 2.25 -11.27
CA ALA A 227 13.89 2.62 -10.04
C ALA A 227 15.35 2.13 -9.94
N THR A 228 16.21 3.04 -9.48
CA THR A 228 17.62 2.77 -9.11
C THR A 228 17.97 3.48 -7.80
N GLY A 229 19.16 3.22 -7.27
CA GLY A 229 19.69 3.87 -6.08
C GLY A 229 19.52 3.05 -4.80
N ASN A 230 19.82 3.69 -3.67
CA ASN A 230 19.73 3.09 -2.34
C ASN A 230 18.26 2.98 -1.90
N THR A 231 17.82 1.79 -1.48
CA THR A 231 16.44 1.54 -1.05
C THR A 231 16.04 2.32 0.21
N GLU A 232 17.00 2.80 1.00
CA GLU A 232 16.71 3.65 2.16
C GLU A 232 16.38 5.10 1.77
N GLU A 233 16.75 5.51 0.56
CA GLU A 233 16.51 6.85 0.00
C GLU A 233 15.40 6.83 -1.05
N ASN A 234 15.34 5.77 -1.86
CA ASN A 234 14.34 5.56 -2.90
C ASN A 234 13.47 4.33 -2.59
N GLY A 235 12.26 4.57 -2.05
CA GLY A 235 11.31 3.52 -1.71
C GLY A 235 10.83 2.69 -2.92
N ALA A 236 10.78 3.26 -4.13
CA ALA A 236 10.40 2.53 -5.33
C ALA A 236 11.38 1.39 -5.66
N ALA A 237 12.68 1.59 -5.36
CA ALA A 237 13.72 0.59 -5.59
C ALA A 237 13.57 -0.68 -4.72
N VAL A 238 12.73 -0.63 -3.67
CA VAL A 238 12.41 -1.79 -2.85
C VAL A 238 11.75 -2.90 -3.67
N PHE A 239 11.00 -2.56 -4.72
CA PHE A 239 10.37 -3.55 -5.61
C PHE A 239 11.40 -4.51 -6.22
N PHE A 240 12.51 -3.99 -6.78
CA PHE A 240 13.59 -4.84 -7.30
C PHE A 240 14.36 -5.54 -6.17
N ALA A 241 14.58 -4.85 -5.05
CA ALA A 241 15.32 -5.41 -3.91
C ALA A 241 14.61 -6.62 -3.28
N ALA A 242 13.28 -6.61 -3.25
CA ALA A 242 12.43 -7.70 -2.76
C ALA A 242 12.69 -9.04 -3.47
N HIS A 243 13.22 -8.97 -4.70
CA HIS A 243 13.52 -10.12 -5.55
C HIS A 243 15.02 -10.21 -5.90
N MET A 244 15.90 -9.53 -5.15
CA MET A 244 17.35 -9.47 -5.43
C MET A 244 17.69 -9.00 -6.87
N ALA A 245 16.80 -8.25 -7.50
CA ALA A 245 16.84 -7.91 -8.92
C ALA A 245 17.04 -9.13 -9.85
N GLN A 246 16.57 -10.33 -9.45
CA GLN A 246 16.64 -11.51 -10.29
C GLN A 246 15.64 -11.38 -11.44
N PRO A 247 16.08 -11.47 -12.71
CA PRO A 247 15.20 -11.19 -13.85
C PRO A 247 13.91 -12.02 -13.88
N VAL A 248 13.99 -13.32 -13.56
CA VAL A 248 12.84 -14.23 -13.60
C VAL A 248 11.81 -13.89 -12.52
N GLU A 249 12.28 -13.60 -11.29
CA GLU A 249 11.43 -13.25 -10.15
C GLU A 249 10.74 -11.90 -10.39
N VAL A 250 11.51 -10.89 -10.81
CA VAL A 250 10.97 -9.56 -11.09
C VAL A 250 9.99 -9.60 -12.25
N ALA A 251 10.27 -10.35 -13.32
CA ALA A 251 9.36 -10.49 -14.45
C ALA A 251 8.03 -11.12 -14.03
N GLY A 252 8.06 -12.23 -13.28
CA GLY A 252 6.84 -12.84 -12.74
C GLY A 252 6.01 -11.84 -11.94
N GLU A 253 6.66 -11.04 -11.10
CA GLU A 253 5.98 -10.08 -10.23
C GLU A 253 5.49 -8.83 -10.95
N VAL A 254 6.21 -8.31 -11.96
CA VAL A 254 5.72 -7.23 -12.83
C VAL A 254 4.45 -7.70 -13.55
N SER A 255 4.43 -8.94 -14.07
CA SER A 255 3.25 -9.50 -14.72
C SER A 255 2.09 -9.66 -13.76
N ARG A 256 2.33 -10.26 -12.59
CA ARG A 256 1.28 -10.49 -11.59
C ARG A 256 0.70 -9.18 -11.06
N VAL A 257 1.54 -8.26 -10.60
CA VAL A 257 1.12 -7.06 -9.87
C VAL A 257 0.51 -6.00 -10.80
N PHE A 258 1.08 -5.82 -12.00
CA PHE A 258 0.68 -4.71 -12.88
C PHE A 258 -0.19 -5.13 -14.06
N LEU A 259 -0.17 -6.41 -14.45
CA LEU A 259 -1.01 -6.93 -15.53
C LEU A 259 -2.07 -7.92 -15.04
N GLY A 260 -1.98 -8.41 -13.80
CA GLY A 260 -2.87 -9.46 -13.32
C GLY A 260 -2.74 -10.75 -14.12
N VAL A 261 -1.56 -11.03 -14.70
CA VAL A 261 -1.31 -12.22 -15.52
C VAL A 261 -0.29 -13.13 -14.82
N GLN A 262 -0.66 -14.38 -14.60
CA GLN A 262 0.17 -15.41 -13.95
C GLN A 262 1.09 -16.12 -14.95
N ILE A 263 2.10 -15.42 -15.48
CA ILE A 263 3.00 -16.03 -16.48
C ILE A 263 4.13 -16.87 -15.88
N GLN A 264 4.35 -16.85 -14.56
CA GLN A 264 5.52 -17.48 -13.93
C GLN A 264 5.60 -19.01 -14.11
N CYS A 265 4.48 -19.71 -14.31
CA CYS A 265 4.52 -21.14 -14.64
C CYS A 265 5.23 -21.39 -15.99
N ALA A 266 5.20 -20.40 -16.89
CA ALA A 266 5.94 -20.44 -18.14
C ALA A 266 7.47 -20.33 -17.96
N GLN A 267 8.00 -20.16 -16.74
CA GLN A 267 9.45 -20.08 -16.52
C GLN A 267 10.18 -21.39 -16.88
N CYS A 268 9.60 -22.52 -16.52
CA CYS A 268 10.28 -23.83 -16.62
C CYS A 268 9.76 -24.69 -17.78
N HIS A 269 8.51 -24.50 -18.17
CA HIS A 269 7.82 -25.22 -19.24
C HIS A 269 6.79 -24.29 -19.89
N ASP A 270 6.15 -24.66 -21.00
CA ASP A 270 4.99 -23.91 -21.50
C ASP A 270 3.86 -23.94 -20.45
N HIS A 271 3.13 -22.83 -20.29
CA HIS A 271 2.05 -22.77 -19.31
C HIS A 271 1.04 -23.89 -19.53
N PRO A 272 0.57 -24.59 -18.47
CA PRO A 272 -0.21 -25.82 -18.63
C PRO A 272 -1.62 -25.57 -19.18
N THR A 273 -2.17 -24.37 -18.97
CA THR A 273 -3.55 -24.01 -19.33
C THR A 273 -3.67 -22.73 -20.15
N ASP A 274 -2.57 -21.98 -20.33
CA ASP A 274 -2.60 -20.67 -20.98
C ASP A 274 -1.71 -20.76 -22.22
N PRO A 275 -1.90 -19.90 -23.23
CA PRO A 275 -1.10 -19.90 -24.44
C PRO A 275 0.36 -19.43 -24.22
N TRP A 276 0.78 -19.14 -22.99
CA TRP A 276 2.10 -18.62 -22.68
C TRP A 276 3.20 -19.66 -22.88
N LYS A 277 4.17 -19.31 -23.73
CA LYS A 277 5.33 -20.13 -24.02
C LYS A 277 6.49 -19.83 -23.09
N ARG A 278 7.32 -20.85 -22.87
CA ARG A 278 8.51 -20.72 -22.05
C ARG A 278 9.46 -19.64 -22.55
N GLU A 279 9.62 -19.59 -23.86
CA GLU A 279 10.43 -18.58 -24.54
C GLU A 279 9.89 -17.18 -24.27
N GLN A 280 8.57 -16.97 -24.30
CA GLN A 280 7.93 -15.67 -24.08
C GLN A 280 8.16 -15.15 -22.65
N PHE A 281 8.13 -16.03 -21.65
CA PHE A 281 8.49 -15.65 -20.28
C PHE A 281 9.94 -15.14 -20.21
N HIS A 282 10.87 -15.83 -20.85
CA HIS A 282 12.27 -15.44 -20.84
C HIS A 282 12.55 -14.20 -21.70
N GLU A 283 11.83 -14.00 -22.80
CA GLU A 283 11.84 -12.77 -23.59
C GLU A 283 11.39 -11.56 -22.77
N PHE A 284 10.40 -11.77 -21.89
CA PHE A 284 9.94 -10.75 -20.96
C PHE A 284 10.95 -10.47 -19.85
N ALA A 285 11.51 -11.52 -19.24
CA ALA A 285 12.56 -11.39 -18.24
C ALA A 285 13.83 -10.71 -18.78
N ALA A 286 14.11 -10.80 -20.08
CA ALA A 286 15.25 -10.15 -20.70
C ALA A 286 15.22 -8.61 -20.61
N PHE A 287 14.04 -7.99 -20.41
CA PHE A 287 13.93 -6.54 -20.20
C PHE A 287 14.58 -6.06 -18.89
N VAL A 288 14.52 -6.88 -17.84
CA VAL A 288 15.16 -6.59 -16.55
C VAL A 288 16.55 -7.20 -16.44
N GLY A 289 17.02 -7.87 -17.51
CA GLY A 289 18.37 -8.38 -17.61
C GLY A 289 19.41 -7.26 -17.54
N GLY A 290 20.32 -7.34 -16.56
CA GLY A 290 21.37 -6.34 -16.35
C GLY A 290 21.21 -5.49 -15.09
N VAL A 291 20.07 -5.58 -14.41
CA VAL A 291 19.88 -4.94 -13.10
C VAL A 291 20.62 -5.73 -12.02
N GLN A 292 21.14 -5.03 -11.02
CA GLN A 292 21.83 -5.62 -9.88
C GLN A 292 21.27 -5.07 -8.56
N ALA A 293 21.03 -5.96 -7.60
CA ALA A 293 20.85 -5.61 -6.20
C ALA A 293 22.12 -5.94 -5.41
N ARG A 294 22.78 -4.92 -4.86
CA ARG A 294 23.96 -5.09 -4.00
C ARG A 294 23.59 -4.66 -2.58
N ARG A 295 24.07 -5.35 -1.55
CA ARG A 295 23.81 -4.92 -0.17
C ARG A 295 24.44 -3.54 0.08
N ALA A 296 23.70 -2.66 0.75
CA ALA A 296 24.20 -1.35 1.14
C ALA A 296 25.17 -1.48 2.34
N GLY A 297 26.48 -1.35 2.10
CA GLY A 297 27.53 -1.18 3.13
C GLY A 297 28.05 -2.44 3.86
N LYS A 298 29.13 -2.26 4.64
CA LYS A 298 29.67 -3.24 5.62
C LYS A 298 28.94 -3.04 6.96
N GLY A 299 28.60 -4.13 7.66
CA GLY A 299 28.09 -4.06 9.04
C GLY A 299 26.58 -4.22 9.22
N GLY A 300 25.82 -4.64 8.20
CA GLY A 300 24.44 -5.10 8.39
C GLY A 300 23.34 -4.05 8.34
N THR A 301 23.61 -2.85 7.82
CA THR A 301 22.56 -1.88 7.48
C THR A 301 21.56 -2.52 6.51
N PRO A 302 20.25 -2.51 6.82
CA PRO A 302 19.23 -2.99 5.88
C PRO A 302 19.30 -2.20 4.58
N GLY A 303 18.90 -2.84 3.50
CA GLY A 303 18.76 -2.18 2.21
C GLY A 303 19.75 -2.66 1.16
N PHE A 304 19.39 -2.31 -0.06
CA PHE A 304 20.12 -2.62 -1.27
C PHE A 304 20.39 -1.35 -2.05
N VAL A 305 21.44 -1.37 -2.85
CA VAL A 305 21.64 -0.43 -3.94
C VAL A 305 21.24 -1.15 -5.22
N ILE A 306 20.20 -0.63 -5.88
CA ILE A 306 19.75 -1.08 -7.20
C ILE A 306 20.51 -0.27 -8.26
N SER A 307 21.16 -0.97 -9.18
CA SER A 307 21.98 -0.33 -10.21
C SER A 307 22.01 -1.13 -11.49
N ASP A 308 22.27 -0.46 -12.59
CA ASP A 308 22.47 -1.08 -13.90
C ASP A 308 23.90 -1.51 -14.15
N ARG A 309 24.07 -2.72 -14.71
CA ARG A 309 25.34 -3.12 -15.30
C ARG A 309 25.64 -2.20 -16.49
N ARG A 310 26.91 -1.76 -16.55
CA ARG A 310 27.42 -1.01 -17.70
C ARG A 310 27.45 -1.90 -18.95
N GLY A 311 27.26 -1.27 -20.12
CA GLY A 311 27.25 -1.94 -21.42
C GLY A 311 25.90 -2.55 -21.78
N VAL A 312 25.92 -3.50 -22.72
CA VAL A 312 24.72 -4.19 -23.23
C VAL A 312 24.58 -5.54 -22.51
N PRO A 313 23.70 -5.66 -21.50
CA PRO A 313 23.58 -6.89 -20.74
C PRO A 313 23.01 -8.02 -21.60
N ARG A 314 23.62 -9.19 -21.53
CA ARG A 314 23.06 -10.43 -22.08
C ARG A 314 22.21 -11.11 -21.02
N TYR A 315 20.99 -11.48 -21.39
CA TYR A 315 20.16 -12.40 -20.62
C TYR A 315 20.15 -13.75 -21.32
N THR A 316 20.10 -14.81 -20.52
CA THR A 316 20.07 -16.19 -21.01
C THR A 316 19.01 -16.98 -20.27
N MET A 317 18.37 -17.90 -20.97
CA MET A 317 17.53 -18.94 -20.37
C MET A 317 18.26 -20.29 -20.37
N PRO A 318 18.00 -21.19 -19.41
CA PRO A 318 18.57 -22.54 -19.47
C PRO A 318 18.01 -23.31 -20.70
N ASP A 319 18.76 -24.27 -21.23
CA ASP A 319 18.22 -25.21 -22.22
C ASP A 319 17.28 -26.22 -21.54
N LEU A 320 16.24 -26.64 -22.25
CA LEU A 320 15.22 -27.55 -21.70
C LEU A 320 15.74 -28.96 -21.46
N LYS A 321 16.66 -29.45 -22.32
CA LYS A 321 17.22 -30.81 -22.24
C LYS A 321 18.49 -30.85 -21.40
N ASP A 322 19.24 -29.75 -21.37
CA ASP A 322 20.49 -29.64 -20.65
C ASP A 322 20.57 -28.31 -19.88
N PRO A 323 20.10 -28.24 -18.63
CA PRO A 323 20.04 -27.01 -17.84
C PRO A 323 21.39 -26.31 -17.61
N GLN A 324 22.52 -26.98 -17.89
CA GLN A 324 23.86 -26.37 -17.83
C GLN A 324 24.14 -25.50 -19.07
N LYS A 325 23.44 -25.72 -20.18
CA LYS A 325 23.52 -24.88 -21.37
C LYS A 325 22.63 -23.66 -21.21
N SER A 326 23.16 -22.51 -21.61
CA SER A 326 22.48 -21.21 -21.57
C SER A 326 22.23 -20.69 -22.98
N ILE A 327 20.98 -20.37 -23.28
CA ILE A 327 20.52 -19.86 -24.57
C ILE A 327 20.35 -18.34 -24.45
N PRO A 328 21.03 -17.52 -25.26
CA PRO A 328 20.81 -16.07 -25.29
C PRO A 328 19.39 -15.73 -25.71
N VAL A 329 18.74 -14.83 -24.97
CA VAL A 329 17.36 -14.39 -25.24
C VAL A 329 17.34 -12.86 -25.40
N GLN A 330 16.65 -12.39 -26.43
CA GLN A 330 16.43 -10.96 -26.67
C GLN A 330 15.14 -10.51 -25.99
N PRO A 331 15.08 -9.26 -25.49
CA PRO A 331 13.84 -8.71 -24.96
C PRO A 331 12.79 -8.64 -26.06
N LYS A 332 11.59 -9.15 -25.76
CA LYS A 332 10.40 -9.02 -26.59
C LYS A 332 9.18 -8.95 -25.69
N PHE A 333 8.33 -7.96 -25.92
CA PHE A 333 7.12 -7.78 -25.14
C PHE A 333 5.96 -8.39 -25.92
N PHE A 334 5.53 -9.57 -25.50
CA PHE A 334 4.56 -10.40 -26.22
C PHE A 334 3.08 -9.98 -25.99
N LEU A 335 2.83 -8.98 -25.13
CA LEU A 335 1.49 -8.47 -24.81
C LEU A 335 1.14 -7.14 -25.52
N ALA A 336 2.05 -6.55 -26.30
CA ALA A 336 1.85 -5.26 -26.95
C ALA A 336 1.63 -5.40 -28.45
N SER A 337 0.95 -4.41 -29.00
CA SER A 337 0.58 -4.23 -30.41
C SER A 337 1.75 -4.12 -31.41
N SER A 338 3.01 -4.11 -30.94
CA SER A 338 4.18 -3.86 -31.80
C SER A 338 5.01 -5.13 -31.98
N GLU A 339 5.02 -5.64 -33.20
CA GLU A 339 5.92 -6.71 -33.64
C GLU A 339 7.32 -6.19 -34.00
N GLN A 340 7.60 -4.90 -33.80
CA GLN A 340 8.87 -4.33 -34.22
C GLN A 340 10.04 -4.92 -33.41
N PRO A 341 11.11 -5.39 -34.08
CA PRO A 341 12.28 -5.90 -33.40
C PRO A 341 12.97 -4.77 -32.63
N LEU A 342 13.27 -5.02 -31.35
CA LEU A 342 14.00 -4.07 -30.52
C LEU A 342 15.48 -3.98 -30.94
N PRO A 343 16.11 -2.80 -30.83
CA PRO A 343 17.55 -2.66 -31.03
C PRO A 343 18.33 -3.61 -30.10
N LYS A 344 19.37 -4.25 -30.64
CA LYS A 344 20.15 -5.27 -29.90
C LYS A 344 21.10 -4.65 -28.87
N ASP A 345 21.37 -3.36 -28.98
CA ASP A 345 22.35 -2.59 -28.22
C ASP A 345 21.73 -1.74 -27.09
N LEU A 346 20.47 -1.99 -26.74
CA LEU A 346 19.81 -1.30 -25.62
C LEU A 346 20.52 -1.56 -24.30
N THR A 347 20.76 -0.48 -23.55
CA THR A 347 21.26 -0.55 -22.17
C THR A 347 20.18 -1.12 -21.24
N SER A 348 20.59 -1.57 -20.04
CA SER A 348 19.66 -2.06 -19.01
C SER A 348 18.60 -1.02 -18.64
N ALA A 349 18.98 0.26 -18.53
CA ALA A 349 18.06 1.36 -18.23
C ALA A 349 17.03 1.55 -19.36
N GLN A 350 17.49 1.62 -20.61
CA GLN A 350 16.61 1.75 -21.77
C GLN A 350 15.62 0.58 -21.90
N ARG A 351 16.05 -0.66 -21.60
CA ARG A 351 15.13 -1.82 -21.59
C ARG A 351 14.04 -1.66 -20.53
N ARG A 352 14.37 -1.18 -19.33
CA ARG A 352 13.34 -0.96 -18.29
C ARG A 352 12.38 0.18 -18.63
N GLU A 353 12.86 1.24 -19.27
CA GLU A 353 12.00 2.32 -19.76
C GLU A 353 11.04 1.81 -20.85
N LEU A 354 11.52 0.94 -21.74
CA LEU A 354 10.65 0.27 -22.72
C LEU A 354 9.65 -0.67 -22.07
N LEU A 355 10.10 -1.48 -21.13
CA LEU A 355 9.22 -2.35 -20.35
C LEU A 355 8.12 -1.54 -19.67
N ALA A 356 8.48 -0.45 -18.99
CA ALA A 356 7.53 0.42 -18.34
C ALA A 356 6.51 1.00 -19.35
N SER A 357 6.97 1.50 -20.50
CA SER A 357 6.09 2.00 -21.56
C SER A 357 5.14 0.93 -22.12
N TYR A 358 5.58 -0.31 -22.25
CA TYR A 358 4.73 -1.41 -22.70
C TYR A 358 3.71 -1.85 -21.65
N ILE A 359 4.09 -1.83 -20.37
CA ILE A 359 3.18 -2.15 -19.27
C ILE A 359 2.12 -1.06 -19.12
N THR A 360 2.51 0.22 -19.09
CA THR A 360 1.61 1.33 -18.72
C THR A 360 0.95 2.03 -19.91
N GLY A 361 1.27 1.60 -21.13
CA GLY A 361 0.72 2.15 -22.36
C GLY A 361 -0.79 1.94 -22.48
N GLN A 362 -1.48 2.90 -23.09
CA GLN A 362 -2.93 2.82 -23.35
C GLN A 362 -3.29 1.77 -24.43
N ASP A 363 -2.29 1.16 -25.05
CA ASP A 363 -2.44 0.02 -25.95
C ASP A 363 -2.29 -1.33 -25.23
N ASN A 364 -2.07 -1.34 -23.91
CA ASN A 364 -2.02 -2.55 -23.10
C ASN A 364 -3.42 -2.94 -22.62
N PRO A 365 -3.95 -4.13 -22.98
CA PRO A 365 -5.31 -4.52 -22.61
C PRO A 365 -5.49 -4.95 -21.14
N TRP A 366 -4.38 -5.16 -20.41
CA TRP A 366 -4.38 -5.76 -19.08
C TRP A 366 -4.14 -4.76 -17.96
N PHE A 367 -3.28 -3.76 -18.19
CA PHE A 367 -2.82 -2.82 -17.16
C PHE A 367 -3.97 -2.12 -16.42
N ALA A 368 -4.90 -1.52 -17.18
CA ALA A 368 -6.04 -0.84 -16.61
C ALA A 368 -6.99 -1.80 -15.88
N LYS A 369 -7.26 -2.97 -16.50
CA LYS A 369 -8.15 -4.00 -15.95
C LYS A 369 -7.62 -4.59 -14.64
N ALA A 370 -6.31 -4.83 -14.54
CA ALA A 370 -5.69 -5.40 -13.35
C ALA A 370 -5.90 -4.50 -12.12
N PHE A 371 -5.63 -3.20 -12.26
CA PHE A 371 -5.83 -2.25 -11.17
C PHE A 371 -7.32 -2.09 -10.83
N VAL A 372 -8.18 -1.93 -11.84
CA VAL A 372 -9.64 -1.80 -11.65
C VAL A 372 -10.21 -3.04 -10.95
N ASN A 373 -9.85 -4.25 -11.41
CA ASN A 373 -10.29 -5.50 -10.79
C ASN A 373 -9.88 -5.58 -9.33
N ARG A 374 -8.62 -5.24 -9.02
CA ARG A 374 -8.09 -5.34 -7.66
C ARG A 374 -8.71 -4.32 -6.70
N VAL A 375 -8.90 -3.08 -7.14
CA VAL A 375 -9.61 -2.05 -6.35
C VAL A 375 -11.06 -2.47 -6.14
N TRP A 376 -11.75 -2.89 -7.19
CA TRP A 376 -13.13 -3.38 -7.12
C TRP A 376 -13.25 -4.58 -6.16
N TYR A 377 -12.41 -5.60 -6.33
CA TYR A 377 -12.37 -6.79 -5.47
C TYR A 377 -12.23 -6.41 -3.99
N THR A 378 -11.33 -5.48 -3.68
CA THR A 378 -11.07 -5.04 -2.31
C THR A 378 -12.27 -4.29 -1.71
N LEU A 379 -12.96 -3.45 -2.50
CA LEU A 379 -14.11 -2.66 -2.06
C LEU A 379 -15.45 -3.45 -2.06
N MET A 380 -15.57 -4.47 -2.90
CA MET A 380 -16.82 -5.23 -3.07
C MET A 380 -16.79 -6.59 -2.36
N GLY A 381 -15.60 -7.08 -2.01
CA GLY A 381 -15.39 -8.43 -1.51
C GLY A 381 -15.51 -9.51 -2.59
N ASP A 382 -15.58 -9.11 -3.87
CA ASP A 382 -15.65 -9.97 -5.05
C ASP A 382 -15.16 -9.21 -6.30
N GLY A 383 -14.53 -9.91 -7.23
CA GLY A 383 -13.89 -9.34 -8.42
C GLY A 383 -14.69 -9.55 -9.71
N PHE A 384 -14.30 -8.81 -10.75
CA PHE A 384 -14.64 -9.18 -12.13
C PHE A 384 -13.90 -10.47 -12.50
N TYR A 385 -12.64 -10.60 -12.08
CA TYR A 385 -11.85 -11.81 -12.16
C TYR A 385 -11.52 -12.32 -10.75
N ASN A 386 -11.68 -13.63 -10.56
CA ASN A 386 -11.28 -14.34 -9.35
C ASN A 386 -10.52 -15.62 -9.77
N PRO A 387 -9.25 -15.81 -9.38
CA PRO A 387 -8.44 -15.00 -8.46
C PRO A 387 -8.14 -13.56 -8.93
N VAL A 388 -7.87 -12.65 -7.98
CA VAL A 388 -7.73 -11.20 -8.25
C VAL A 388 -6.56 -10.83 -9.18
N ASP A 389 -5.52 -11.66 -9.21
CA ASP A 389 -4.32 -11.50 -10.07
C ASP A 389 -4.26 -12.54 -11.20
N ASP A 390 -5.36 -13.19 -11.56
CA ASP A 390 -5.41 -14.12 -12.69
C ASP A 390 -6.51 -13.72 -13.67
N LEU A 391 -6.19 -12.72 -14.49
CA LEU A 391 -7.04 -12.18 -15.54
C LEU A 391 -6.89 -12.93 -16.87
N GLY A 392 -6.00 -13.94 -16.96
CA GLY A 392 -5.38 -14.49 -18.18
C GLY A 392 -6.26 -14.57 -19.44
N PRO A 393 -5.68 -14.77 -20.63
CA PRO A 393 -6.34 -14.54 -21.91
C PRO A 393 -7.63 -15.35 -22.10
N ASP A 394 -7.72 -16.51 -21.45
CA ASP A 394 -8.85 -17.44 -21.52
C ASP A 394 -9.79 -17.35 -20.30
N ARG A 395 -9.65 -16.35 -19.43
CA ARG A 395 -10.50 -16.15 -18.24
C ARG A 395 -11.72 -15.33 -18.63
N GLU A 396 -12.87 -15.79 -18.19
CA GLU A 396 -14.12 -15.03 -18.31
C GLU A 396 -14.28 -14.09 -17.12
N ALA A 397 -14.50 -12.80 -17.41
CA ALA A 397 -14.86 -11.84 -16.39
C ALA A 397 -16.34 -11.97 -16.03
N ASN A 398 -16.68 -11.81 -14.75
CA ASN A 398 -18.03 -11.44 -14.35
C ASN A 398 -18.36 -10.06 -14.92
N ASN A 399 -19.48 -9.88 -15.61
CA ASN A 399 -19.88 -8.58 -16.20
C ASN A 399 -18.75 -7.91 -17.03
N PRO A 400 -18.27 -8.54 -18.12
CA PRO A 400 -17.14 -8.05 -18.90
C PRO A 400 -17.34 -6.64 -19.45
N GLU A 401 -18.57 -6.31 -19.87
CA GLU A 401 -18.93 -4.97 -20.34
C GLU A 401 -18.57 -3.88 -19.31
N VAL A 402 -18.76 -4.17 -18.01
CA VAL A 402 -18.52 -3.19 -16.93
C VAL A 402 -17.04 -2.94 -16.72
N ILE A 403 -16.23 -3.99 -16.61
CA ILE A 403 -14.78 -3.82 -16.42
C ILE A 403 -14.12 -3.22 -17.65
N ASP A 404 -14.57 -3.57 -18.86
CA ASP A 404 -14.04 -2.99 -20.09
C ASP A 404 -14.32 -1.50 -20.17
N ALA A 405 -15.57 -1.08 -19.95
CA ALA A 405 -15.94 0.34 -19.98
C ALA A 405 -15.25 1.15 -18.86
N LEU A 406 -15.18 0.61 -17.64
CA LEU A 406 -14.53 1.28 -16.51
C LEU A 406 -13.00 1.38 -16.70
N ALA A 407 -12.35 0.30 -17.16
CA ALA A 407 -10.92 0.30 -17.43
C ALA A 407 -10.56 1.27 -18.55
N GLN A 408 -11.34 1.29 -19.64
CA GLN A 408 -11.15 2.25 -20.72
C GLN A 408 -11.32 3.70 -20.25
N ALA A 409 -12.42 4.01 -19.55
CA ALA A 409 -12.67 5.35 -19.03
C ALA A 409 -11.59 5.82 -18.05
N TRP A 410 -11.08 4.93 -17.20
CA TRP A 410 -10.00 5.23 -16.27
C TRP A 410 -8.67 5.49 -16.98
N GLN A 411 -8.35 4.65 -17.96
CA GLN A 411 -7.15 4.75 -18.77
C GLN A 411 -7.12 6.02 -19.61
N GLU A 412 -8.21 6.36 -20.30
CA GLU A 412 -8.37 7.60 -21.06
C GLU A 412 -8.36 8.82 -20.14
N GLY A 413 -8.94 8.69 -18.93
CA GLY A 413 -8.89 9.68 -17.86
C GLY A 413 -7.51 9.93 -17.25
N GLY A 414 -6.47 9.23 -17.73
CA GLY A 414 -5.09 9.42 -17.29
C GLY A 414 -4.76 8.71 -15.98
N TYR A 415 -5.41 7.58 -15.69
CA TYR A 415 -5.14 6.70 -14.55
C TYR A 415 -5.28 7.38 -13.17
N ASP A 416 -6.25 8.31 -13.04
CA ASP A 416 -6.55 9.01 -11.79
C ASP A 416 -7.12 8.05 -10.74
N ILE A 417 -6.35 7.81 -9.68
CA ILE A 417 -6.70 6.83 -8.65
C ILE A 417 -7.91 7.34 -7.84
N ARG A 418 -7.91 8.59 -7.37
CA ARG A 418 -9.04 9.14 -6.60
C ARG A 418 -10.33 9.16 -7.41
N TRP A 419 -10.27 9.42 -8.71
CA TRP A 419 -11.44 9.32 -9.59
C TRP A 419 -12.00 7.89 -9.60
N LEU A 420 -11.15 6.86 -9.69
CA LEU A 420 -11.61 5.46 -9.70
C LEU A 420 -12.32 5.12 -8.40
N PHE A 421 -11.71 5.46 -7.26
CA PHE A 421 -12.30 5.29 -5.94
C PHE A 421 -13.65 6.01 -5.83
N ARG A 422 -13.68 7.31 -6.15
CA ARG A 422 -14.89 8.11 -6.10
C ARG A 422 -16.00 7.51 -6.96
N THR A 423 -15.65 7.04 -8.15
CA THR A 423 -16.60 6.44 -9.10
C THR A 423 -17.21 5.16 -8.54
N ILE A 424 -16.38 4.22 -8.04
CA ILE A 424 -16.86 2.96 -7.45
C ILE A 424 -17.71 3.21 -6.19
N LEU A 425 -17.22 4.03 -5.26
CA LEU A 425 -17.87 4.27 -3.96
C LEU A 425 -19.23 4.98 -4.09
N ASN A 426 -19.44 5.75 -5.17
CA ASN A 426 -20.72 6.41 -5.45
C ASN A 426 -21.73 5.50 -6.20
N THR A 427 -21.38 4.26 -6.55
CA THR A 427 -22.33 3.32 -7.14
C THR A 427 -23.35 2.86 -6.10
N LYS A 428 -24.61 2.66 -6.53
CA LYS A 428 -25.62 1.91 -5.78
C LYS A 428 -25.10 0.51 -5.49
N THR A 429 -24.37 -0.08 -6.43
CA THR A 429 -23.75 -1.41 -6.31
C THR A 429 -22.85 -1.52 -5.07
N TYR A 430 -21.88 -0.62 -4.89
CA TYR A 430 -21.05 -0.59 -3.67
C TYR A 430 -21.87 -0.40 -2.40
N GLN A 431 -22.91 0.45 -2.48
CA GLN A 431 -23.77 0.79 -1.36
C GLN A 431 -24.91 -0.22 -1.11
N ARG A 432 -24.83 -1.44 -1.65
CA ARG A 432 -25.76 -2.53 -1.31
C ARG A 432 -25.44 -3.13 0.06
N GLU A 433 -26.45 -3.63 0.76
CA GLU A 433 -26.31 -4.46 1.95
C GLU A 433 -25.53 -5.74 1.64
N PHE A 434 -24.94 -6.33 2.68
CA PHE A 434 -24.38 -7.67 2.58
C PHE A 434 -25.48 -8.72 2.39
N ARG A 435 -25.24 -9.72 1.54
CA ARG A 435 -26.11 -10.89 1.39
C ARG A 435 -25.30 -12.16 1.52
N SER A 436 -25.85 -13.14 2.25
CA SER A 436 -25.24 -14.48 2.29
C SER A 436 -25.38 -15.17 0.94
N VAL A 437 -24.33 -15.87 0.52
CA VAL A 437 -24.33 -16.74 -0.66
C VAL A 437 -25.29 -17.93 -0.53
N ASN A 438 -25.73 -18.25 0.70
CA ASN A 438 -26.69 -19.33 0.99
C ASN A 438 -28.17 -18.92 0.83
N THR A 439 -28.44 -17.77 0.21
CA THR A 439 -29.82 -17.33 -0.08
C THR A 439 -30.31 -17.89 -1.41
N ALA A 440 -31.63 -17.88 -1.66
CA ALA A 440 -32.21 -18.28 -2.96
C ALA A 440 -31.67 -17.46 -4.16
N ALA A 441 -31.08 -16.29 -3.89
CA ALA A 441 -30.41 -15.46 -4.89
C ALA A 441 -28.97 -15.92 -5.23
N GLY A 442 -28.39 -16.86 -4.48
CA GLY A 442 -27.06 -17.43 -4.73
C GLY A 442 -25.90 -16.42 -4.69
N LYS A 443 -24.77 -16.81 -5.28
CA LYS A 443 -23.55 -15.99 -5.48
C LYS A 443 -23.59 -15.32 -6.86
N VAL A 444 -24.64 -14.54 -7.15
CA VAL A 444 -24.73 -13.78 -8.40
C VAL A 444 -23.83 -12.54 -8.28
N PRO A 445 -22.83 -12.36 -9.16
CA PRO A 445 -21.87 -11.27 -9.05
C PRO A 445 -22.53 -9.91 -8.92
N PHE A 446 -22.06 -9.14 -7.93
CA PHE A 446 -22.45 -7.76 -7.67
C PHE A 446 -23.91 -7.55 -7.28
N ALA A 447 -24.74 -8.60 -7.16
CA ALA A 447 -26.11 -8.49 -6.66
C ALA A 447 -26.17 -7.97 -5.22
N ALA A 448 -25.11 -8.15 -4.44
CA ALA A 448 -24.93 -7.66 -3.09
C ALA A 448 -23.45 -7.34 -2.84
N ASN A 449 -23.17 -6.70 -1.70
CA ASN A 449 -21.80 -6.61 -1.22
C ASN A 449 -21.42 -7.91 -0.47
N ASN A 450 -20.15 -8.31 -0.51
CA ASN A 450 -19.66 -9.53 0.14
C ASN A 450 -18.85 -9.22 1.40
N ALA A 451 -19.18 -9.91 2.49
CA ALA A 451 -18.46 -9.74 3.74
C ALA A 451 -17.02 -10.23 3.57
N SER A 452 -16.06 -9.38 3.92
CA SER A 452 -14.64 -9.68 3.89
C SER A 452 -14.01 -9.43 5.26
N ARG A 453 -12.99 -10.21 5.60
CA ARG A 453 -12.20 -10.00 6.81
C ARG A 453 -11.38 -8.72 6.67
N LEU A 454 -11.28 -7.95 7.75
CA LEU A 454 -10.38 -6.81 7.80
C LEU A 454 -8.91 -7.26 7.73
N ARG A 455 -8.06 -6.41 7.14
CA ARG A 455 -6.61 -6.63 7.16
C ARG A 455 -6.06 -6.49 8.58
N ALA A 456 -4.89 -7.07 8.82
CA ALA A 456 -4.27 -7.05 10.15
C ALA A 456 -4.05 -5.63 10.69
N ASP A 457 -3.65 -4.69 9.84
CA ASP A 457 -3.46 -3.29 10.22
C ASP A 457 -4.78 -2.62 10.61
N GLN A 458 -5.87 -2.90 9.89
CA GLN A 458 -7.21 -2.39 10.19
C GLN A 458 -7.76 -2.98 11.50
N ILE A 459 -7.58 -4.29 11.75
CA ILE A 459 -8.00 -4.91 13.03
C ILE A 459 -7.19 -4.31 14.19
N PHE A 460 -5.88 -4.12 14.01
CA PHE A 460 -5.04 -3.49 15.02
C PHE A 460 -5.50 -2.06 15.34
N ASP A 461 -5.80 -1.27 14.31
CA ASP A 461 -6.26 0.11 14.48
C ASP A 461 -7.67 0.17 15.08
N ALA A 462 -8.56 -0.76 14.72
CA ALA A 462 -9.88 -0.91 15.33
C ALA A 462 -9.78 -1.29 16.82
N LEU A 463 -8.86 -2.20 17.20
CA LEU A 463 -8.59 -2.54 18.60
C LEU A 463 -8.05 -1.33 19.36
N ALA A 464 -7.05 -0.66 18.81
CA ALA A 464 -6.46 0.53 19.40
C ALA A 464 -7.51 1.63 19.64
N HIS A 465 -8.40 1.84 18.67
CA HIS A 465 -9.55 2.73 18.79
C HIS A 465 -10.51 2.27 19.90
N ALA A 466 -10.95 1.01 19.88
CA ALA A 466 -11.93 0.47 20.81
C ALA A 466 -11.49 0.56 22.29
N ILE A 467 -10.25 0.16 22.59
CA ILE A 467 -9.75 0.04 23.98
C ILE A 467 -8.80 1.17 24.40
N GLY A 468 -8.56 2.17 23.55
CA GLY A 468 -7.80 3.38 23.91
C GLY A 468 -6.29 3.23 23.95
N PHE A 469 -5.72 2.34 23.13
CA PHE A 469 -4.27 2.21 23.03
C PHE A 469 -3.69 3.21 22.00
N SER A 470 -2.61 3.93 22.35
CA SER A 470 -1.89 4.77 21.39
C SER A 470 -0.72 4.00 20.74
N PRO A 471 -0.74 3.78 19.42
CA PRO A 471 0.39 3.20 18.70
C PRO A 471 1.65 4.07 18.78
N ALA A 472 1.50 5.40 18.90
CA ALA A 472 2.58 6.39 18.96
C ALA A 472 3.25 6.49 20.33
N ALA A 473 2.56 6.11 21.41
CA ALA A 473 3.08 6.18 22.77
C ALA A 473 4.11 5.07 23.10
N GLY A 474 4.70 4.41 22.09
CA GLY A 474 5.72 3.38 22.27
C GLY A 474 5.25 2.26 23.20
N GLY A 475 3.95 1.96 23.17
CA GLY A 475 3.34 1.12 24.18
C GLY A 475 3.98 -0.26 24.23
N ARG A 476 4.71 -0.53 25.33
CA ARG A 476 5.15 -1.87 25.76
C ARG A 476 4.02 -2.89 25.89
N LEU A 477 2.77 -2.46 25.68
CA LEU A 477 1.55 -3.20 25.91
C LEU A 477 1.37 -4.42 25.00
N LEU A 478 2.05 -4.59 23.87
CA LEU A 478 2.00 -5.86 23.12
C LEU A 478 3.31 -6.65 23.12
N MET A 479 4.31 -6.20 23.87
CA MET A 479 5.57 -6.93 24.09
C MET A 479 5.42 -7.91 25.26
N GLY A 480 4.62 -8.95 25.07
CA GLY A 480 4.64 -10.11 25.98
C GLY A 480 5.85 -11.01 25.70
N LYS A 481 6.34 -11.74 26.71
CA LYS A 481 7.32 -12.85 26.54
C LYS A 481 6.69 -14.11 25.89
N GLY A 482 5.63 -13.94 25.10
CA GLY A 482 4.82 -15.02 24.53
C GLY A 482 5.44 -15.67 23.29
N ALA A 483 4.88 -16.81 22.86
CA ALA A 483 5.36 -17.59 21.72
C ALA A 483 5.42 -16.77 20.41
N ALA A 484 4.48 -15.83 20.19
CA ALA A 484 4.48 -14.96 19.03
C ALA A 484 5.70 -14.02 19.01
N ALA A 485 6.07 -13.42 20.15
CA ALA A 485 7.24 -12.55 20.25
C ALA A 485 8.54 -13.35 20.06
N LYS A 486 8.64 -14.55 20.65
CA LYS A 486 9.77 -15.47 20.42
C LYS A 486 9.87 -15.88 18.94
N GLY A 487 8.75 -16.17 18.28
CA GLY A 487 8.69 -16.50 16.86
C GLY A 487 9.08 -15.34 15.94
N ALA A 488 8.62 -14.12 16.23
CA ALA A 488 8.99 -12.91 15.49
C ALA A 488 10.48 -12.57 15.64
N ILE A 489 11.04 -12.74 16.85
CA ILE A 489 12.49 -12.59 17.12
C ILE A 489 13.30 -13.65 16.37
N ALA A 490 12.88 -14.92 16.43
CA ALA A 490 13.55 -16.02 15.74
C ALA A 490 13.58 -15.83 14.21
N LYS A 491 12.50 -15.28 13.64
CA LYS A 491 12.40 -14.92 12.20
C LYS A 491 13.00 -13.55 11.85
N GLY A 492 13.59 -12.87 12.83
CA GLY A 492 14.48 -11.73 12.61
C GLY A 492 13.83 -10.36 12.44
N GLN A 493 12.63 -10.15 12.98
CA GLN A 493 12.03 -8.81 12.96
C GLN A 493 12.85 -7.80 13.78
N ARG A 494 13.15 -6.64 13.19
CA ARG A 494 13.99 -5.57 13.78
C ARG A 494 13.22 -4.60 14.65
N ASN A 495 11.99 -4.28 14.26
CA ASN A 495 11.09 -3.39 14.98
C ASN A 495 10.00 -4.24 15.63
N LEU A 496 10.27 -4.81 16.80
CA LEU A 496 9.28 -5.49 17.63
C LEU A 496 8.34 -4.47 18.26
N ASN A 497 7.64 -3.72 17.42
CA ASN A 497 6.55 -2.88 17.85
C ASN A 497 5.28 -3.75 17.91
N PRO A 498 4.32 -3.36 18.76
CA PRO A 498 3.00 -3.97 18.86
C PRO A 498 2.35 -4.36 17.52
N ARG A 499 2.41 -3.47 16.54
CA ARG A 499 1.79 -3.65 15.22
C ARG A 499 2.45 -4.76 14.42
N ASN A 500 3.78 -4.82 14.40
CA ASN A 500 4.52 -5.83 13.63
C ASN A 500 4.29 -7.24 14.16
N LEU A 501 4.20 -7.37 15.50
CA LEU A 501 3.83 -8.64 16.12
C LEU A 501 2.40 -9.04 15.78
N PHE A 502 1.47 -8.09 15.80
CA PHE A 502 0.08 -8.32 15.42
C PHE A 502 -0.03 -8.74 13.94
N ASN A 503 0.63 -8.01 13.04
CA ASN A 503 0.67 -8.32 11.61
C ASN A 503 1.27 -9.70 11.32
N PHE A 504 2.23 -10.16 12.13
CA PHE A 504 2.76 -11.52 12.00
C PHE A 504 1.72 -12.62 12.29
N LEU A 505 0.78 -12.36 13.21
CA LEU A 505 -0.25 -13.32 13.60
C LEU A 505 -1.54 -13.19 12.76
N PHE A 506 -1.92 -11.97 12.39
CA PHE A 506 -3.20 -11.66 11.73
C PHE A 506 -3.09 -11.36 10.23
N GLY A 507 -1.87 -11.20 9.71
CA GLY A 507 -1.61 -10.83 8.32
C GLY A 507 -1.94 -11.94 7.33
N VAL A 508 -2.46 -11.55 6.18
CA VAL A 508 -2.89 -12.42 5.08
C VAL A 508 -2.44 -11.79 3.77
N ASP A 509 -2.04 -12.62 2.79
CA ASP A 509 -1.75 -12.14 1.44
C ASP A 509 -3.01 -11.52 0.82
N PRO A 510 -3.00 -10.24 0.42
CA PRO A 510 -4.15 -9.60 -0.22
C PRO A 510 -4.60 -10.24 -1.54
N SER A 511 -3.85 -11.20 -2.06
CA SER A 511 -4.15 -11.97 -3.28
C SER A 511 -4.81 -13.31 -2.98
N THR A 512 -4.92 -13.71 -1.70
CA THR A 512 -5.69 -14.88 -1.28
C THR A 512 -7.19 -14.61 -1.46
N PRO A 513 -7.96 -15.51 -2.10
CA PRO A 513 -9.41 -15.40 -2.22
C PRO A 513 -10.08 -15.24 -0.86
N ASN A 514 -11.10 -14.37 -0.76
CA ASN A 514 -11.76 -14.06 0.51
C ASN A 514 -12.36 -15.30 1.20
N GLU A 515 -12.82 -16.28 0.42
CA GLU A 515 -13.35 -17.56 0.92
C GLU A 515 -12.28 -18.47 1.55
N ASP A 516 -11.01 -18.29 1.17
CA ASP A 516 -9.87 -19.01 1.74
C ASP A 516 -9.27 -18.32 2.97
N VAL A 517 -9.69 -17.08 3.27
CA VAL A 517 -9.22 -16.32 4.43
C VAL A 517 -9.95 -16.75 5.70
N LEU A 518 -9.50 -17.87 6.28
CA LEU A 518 -10.06 -18.43 7.51
C LEU A 518 -9.40 -17.84 8.77
N GLY A 519 -10.20 -17.62 9.81
CA GLY A 519 -9.69 -17.32 11.15
C GLY A 519 -8.96 -18.52 11.76
N THR A 520 -7.89 -18.28 12.51
CA THR A 520 -7.10 -19.35 13.13
C THR A 520 -7.32 -19.41 14.65
N ILE A 521 -7.17 -20.59 15.25
CA ILE A 521 -7.22 -20.76 16.71
C ILE A 521 -6.26 -19.80 17.43
N PRO A 522 -4.99 -19.64 16.99
CA PRO A 522 -4.08 -18.65 17.58
C PRO A 522 -4.59 -17.20 17.53
N GLN A 523 -5.28 -16.79 16.45
CA GLN A 523 -5.86 -15.45 16.36
C GLN A 523 -7.00 -15.26 17.36
N ALA A 524 -7.91 -16.22 17.46
CA ALA A 524 -9.01 -16.18 18.42
C ALA A 524 -8.50 -16.16 19.87
N LEU A 525 -7.57 -17.07 20.21
CA LEU A 525 -6.96 -17.12 21.54
C LEU A 525 -6.18 -15.85 21.88
N PHE A 526 -5.58 -15.18 20.89
CA PHE A 526 -4.92 -13.89 21.12
C PHE A 526 -5.92 -12.80 21.55
N LEU A 527 -7.05 -12.66 20.85
CA LEU A 527 -8.06 -11.66 21.20
C LEU A 527 -8.73 -11.95 22.55
N MET A 528 -9.03 -13.22 22.83
CA MET A 528 -9.73 -13.63 24.05
C MET A 528 -8.84 -13.57 25.29
N ASN A 529 -7.55 -13.91 25.16
CA ASN A 529 -6.68 -14.20 26.31
C ASN A 529 -5.44 -13.31 26.40
N SER A 530 -5.26 -12.32 25.53
CA SER A 530 -4.14 -11.39 25.67
C SER A 530 -4.26 -10.66 27.00
N PRO A 531 -3.28 -10.79 27.92
CA PRO A 531 -3.30 -10.05 29.19
C PRO A 531 -3.41 -8.55 29.00
N GLN A 532 -3.00 -8.07 27.83
CA GLN A 532 -2.89 -6.65 27.54
C GLN A 532 -4.18 -6.07 27.00
N ILE A 533 -4.90 -6.84 26.18
CA ILE A 533 -6.29 -6.55 25.86
C ILE A 533 -7.12 -6.61 27.14
N ASN A 534 -6.97 -7.68 27.94
CA ASN A 534 -7.73 -7.88 29.18
C ASN A 534 -7.46 -6.76 30.21
N ASN A 535 -6.23 -6.26 30.33
CA ASN A 535 -5.93 -5.12 31.18
C ASN A 535 -6.48 -3.80 30.63
N ALA A 536 -6.55 -3.63 29.32
CA ALA A 536 -7.03 -2.40 28.68
C ALA A 536 -8.56 -2.26 28.70
N ILE A 537 -9.30 -3.38 28.73
CA ILE A 537 -10.77 -3.35 28.82
C ILE A 537 -11.27 -3.03 30.23
N ARG A 538 -10.44 -3.19 31.27
CA ARG A 538 -10.82 -2.88 32.65
C ARG A 538 -11.23 -1.42 32.79
N ALA A 539 -12.39 -1.16 33.38
CA ALA A 539 -12.88 0.21 33.54
C ALA A 539 -12.16 0.96 34.67
N ASP A 540 -11.56 0.23 35.61
CA ASP A 540 -10.77 0.80 36.71
C ASP A 540 -9.31 1.11 36.34
N ALA A 541 -8.88 0.69 35.14
CA ALA A 541 -7.53 0.96 34.66
C ALA A 541 -7.35 2.47 34.40
N LYS A 542 -6.17 3.00 34.77
CA LYS A 542 -5.83 4.41 34.56
C LYS A 542 -5.86 4.73 33.06
N GLY A 543 -6.68 5.71 32.67
CA GLY A 543 -6.85 6.11 31.27
C GLY A 543 -7.73 5.14 30.46
N SER A 544 -8.49 4.26 31.12
CA SER A 544 -9.43 3.38 30.45
C SER A 544 -10.54 4.17 29.77
N ILE A 545 -10.70 3.90 28.47
CA ILE A 545 -11.84 4.40 27.69
C ILE A 545 -13.15 3.90 28.27
N LEU A 546 -13.21 2.64 28.72
CA LEU A 546 -14.43 2.12 29.32
C LEU A 546 -14.75 2.85 30.62
N GLY A 547 -13.73 3.12 31.45
CA GLY A 547 -13.87 3.93 32.66
C GLY A 547 -14.42 5.32 32.37
N GLU A 548 -13.90 5.99 31.33
CA GLU A 548 -14.39 7.30 30.88
C GLU A 548 -15.85 7.24 30.41
N ILE A 549 -16.21 6.25 29.60
CA ILE A 549 -17.59 6.05 29.13
C ILE A 549 -18.54 5.90 30.32
N LEU A 550 -18.20 5.04 31.28
CA LEU A 550 -19.06 4.77 32.44
C LEU A 550 -19.18 5.95 33.41
N ALA A 551 -18.13 6.77 33.51
CA ALA A 551 -18.12 7.99 34.32
C ALA A 551 -18.96 9.11 33.69
N THR A 552 -18.88 9.26 32.36
CA THR A 552 -19.61 10.30 31.61
C THR A 552 -21.07 9.95 31.32
N HIS A 553 -21.40 8.65 31.30
CA HIS A 553 -22.75 8.16 31.04
C HIS A 553 -23.22 7.31 32.23
N PRO A 554 -23.89 7.87 33.25
CA PRO A 554 -24.38 7.11 34.40
C PRO A 554 -25.55 6.19 34.05
N ASP A 555 -26.32 6.51 33.01
CA ASP A 555 -27.38 5.65 32.49
C ASP A 555 -26.81 4.48 31.66
N ASN A 556 -27.34 3.27 31.88
CA ASN A 556 -26.87 2.05 31.21
C ASN A 556 -27.18 2.06 29.71
N ARG A 557 -28.32 2.62 29.28
CA ARG A 557 -28.68 2.67 27.86
C ARG A 557 -27.74 3.59 27.10
N ALA A 558 -27.44 4.76 27.67
CA ALA A 558 -26.51 5.74 27.12
C ALA A 558 -25.06 5.21 27.08
N ALA A 559 -24.59 4.58 28.16
CA ALA A 559 -23.26 3.94 28.19
C ALA A 559 -23.13 2.83 27.13
N LEU A 560 -24.19 2.01 26.97
CA LEU A 560 -24.23 0.98 25.92
C LEU A 560 -24.18 1.59 24.52
N GLU A 561 -24.91 2.67 24.28
CA GLU A 561 -24.86 3.37 22.99
C GLU A 561 -23.47 3.94 22.70
N ALA A 562 -22.84 4.61 23.67
CA ALA A 562 -21.48 5.12 23.54
C ALA A 562 -20.46 4.02 23.23
N LEU A 563 -20.58 2.86 23.90
CA LEU A 563 -19.71 1.71 23.67
C LEU A 563 -19.87 1.14 22.26
N TYR A 564 -21.11 0.90 21.81
CA TYR A 564 -21.38 0.37 20.46
C TYR A 564 -20.94 1.33 19.35
N LEU A 565 -21.16 2.63 19.52
CA LEU A 565 -20.68 3.63 18.57
C LEU A 565 -19.17 3.61 18.43
N ARG A 566 -18.45 3.41 19.55
CA ARG A 566 -16.98 3.32 19.52
C ARG A 566 -16.46 2.03 18.91
N VAL A 567 -17.03 0.89 19.30
CA VAL A 567 -16.47 -0.43 18.92
C VAL A 567 -16.95 -0.85 17.53
N LEU A 568 -18.21 -0.56 17.19
CA LEU A 568 -18.86 -1.03 15.97
C LEU A 568 -19.29 0.10 15.03
N ALA A 569 -19.10 1.37 15.38
CA ALA A 569 -19.50 2.52 14.56
C ALA A 569 -21.02 2.57 14.25
N ARG A 570 -21.85 1.98 15.13
CA ARG A 570 -23.31 2.00 15.02
C ARG A 570 -23.96 2.00 16.39
N ARG A 571 -25.27 2.29 16.43
CA ARG A 571 -26.08 2.09 17.64
C ARG A 571 -26.35 0.60 17.86
N PRO A 572 -26.54 0.15 19.11
CA PRO A 572 -27.03 -1.19 19.38
C PRO A 572 -28.48 -1.31 18.91
N THR A 573 -28.81 -2.44 18.31
CA THR A 573 -30.17 -2.85 17.95
C THR A 573 -31.03 -3.06 19.19
N ALA A 574 -32.36 -3.08 19.04
CA ALA A 574 -33.28 -3.29 20.16
C ALA A 574 -33.02 -4.63 20.89
N ASP A 575 -32.68 -5.69 20.16
CA ASP A 575 -32.38 -7.01 20.73
C ASP A 575 -31.05 -7.03 21.49
N GLU A 576 -30.03 -6.32 21.00
CA GLU A 576 -28.76 -6.15 21.71
C GLU A 576 -28.97 -5.38 23.01
N VAL A 577 -29.78 -4.32 23.01
CA VAL A 577 -30.13 -3.57 24.23
C VAL A 577 -30.81 -4.47 25.25
N LYS A 578 -31.79 -5.27 24.80
CA LYS A 578 -32.51 -6.20 25.68
C LYS A 578 -31.56 -7.28 26.24
N THR A 579 -30.67 -7.79 25.41
CA THR A 579 -29.71 -8.85 25.80
C THR A 579 -28.68 -8.33 26.79
N CYS A 580 -28.03 -7.20 26.49
CA CYS A 580 -27.09 -6.55 27.39
C CYS A 580 -27.77 -6.10 28.69
N GLY A 581 -29.01 -5.60 28.62
CA GLY A 581 -29.79 -5.20 29.79
C GLY A 581 -30.09 -6.37 30.75
N ARG A 582 -30.48 -7.54 30.21
CA ARG A 582 -30.63 -8.76 31.03
C ARG A 582 -29.31 -9.21 31.64
N TYR A 583 -28.21 -9.11 30.89
CA TYR A 583 -26.89 -9.49 31.37
C TYR A 583 -26.41 -8.57 32.51
N LEU A 584 -26.55 -7.26 32.35
CA LEU A 584 -26.29 -6.26 33.39
C LEU A 584 -27.06 -6.56 34.68
N ALA A 585 -28.36 -6.89 34.57
CA ALA A 585 -29.18 -7.26 35.73
C ALA A 585 -28.73 -8.56 36.41
N ARG A 586 -28.17 -9.51 35.64
CA ARG A 586 -27.69 -10.79 36.16
C ARG A 586 -26.36 -10.67 36.90
N VAL A 587 -25.42 -9.89 36.37
CA VAL A 587 -24.09 -9.68 36.98
C VAL A 587 -24.20 -8.82 38.24
N GLY A 588 -25.07 -7.81 38.23
CA GLY A 588 -25.30 -6.91 39.38
C GLY A 588 -24.21 -5.85 39.55
N ASP A 589 -22.95 -6.17 39.30
CA ASP A 589 -21.88 -5.18 39.19
C ASP A 589 -21.87 -4.53 37.80
N ARG A 590 -22.09 -3.21 37.78
CA ARG A 590 -22.16 -2.43 36.53
C ARG A 590 -20.82 -2.45 35.79
N ARG A 591 -19.70 -2.39 36.51
CA ARG A 591 -18.38 -2.26 35.91
C ARG A 591 -17.99 -3.57 35.23
N GLU A 592 -18.07 -4.67 35.96
CA GLU A 592 -17.82 -6.03 35.48
C GLU A 592 -18.67 -6.34 34.24
N ALA A 593 -19.98 -6.06 34.31
CA ALA A 593 -20.87 -6.32 33.18
C ALA A 593 -20.47 -5.56 31.90
N PHE A 594 -19.98 -4.32 32.01
CA PHE A 594 -19.54 -3.54 30.86
C PHE A 594 -18.15 -3.96 30.36
N GLU A 595 -17.27 -4.45 31.23
CA GLU A 595 -16.00 -5.07 30.85
C GLU A 595 -16.25 -6.32 30.00
N ASP A 596 -17.19 -7.17 30.42
CA ASP A 596 -17.61 -8.36 29.67
C ASP A 596 -18.31 -8.03 28.36
N ILE A 597 -19.15 -6.98 28.32
CA ILE A 597 -19.78 -6.52 27.07
C ILE A 597 -18.71 -6.01 26.09
N LEU A 598 -17.74 -5.19 26.54
CA LEU A 598 -16.65 -4.72 25.70
C LEU A 598 -15.81 -5.90 25.18
N TRP A 599 -15.47 -6.84 26.05
CA TRP A 599 -14.77 -8.07 25.67
C TRP A 599 -15.54 -8.86 24.61
N ALA A 600 -16.85 -9.00 24.77
CA ALA A 600 -17.70 -9.70 23.81
C ALA A 600 -17.70 -8.99 22.45
N LEU A 601 -17.85 -7.66 22.43
CA LEU A 601 -17.89 -6.87 21.20
C LEU A 601 -16.61 -6.99 20.37
N ILE A 602 -15.43 -6.87 20.99
CA ILE A 602 -14.13 -6.97 20.28
C ILE A 602 -13.80 -8.39 19.79
N ASN A 603 -14.53 -9.41 20.29
CA ASN A 603 -14.40 -10.80 19.87
C ASN A 603 -15.49 -11.24 18.88
N THR A 604 -16.38 -10.34 18.45
CA THR A 604 -17.40 -10.65 17.44
C THR A 604 -16.82 -10.76 16.02
N THR A 605 -17.50 -11.51 15.15
CA THR A 605 -17.20 -11.51 13.71
C THR A 605 -17.36 -10.13 13.08
N GLU A 606 -18.34 -9.34 13.53
CA GLU A 606 -18.59 -7.98 13.03
C GLU A 606 -17.38 -7.06 13.28
N PHE A 607 -16.70 -7.21 14.42
CA PHE A 607 -15.54 -6.39 14.76
C PHE A 607 -14.35 -6.64 13.82
N ILE A 608 -14.11 -7.90 13.42
CA ILE A 608 -12.99 -8.29 12.55
C ILE A 608 -13.35 -8.34 11.06
N SER A 609 -14.57 -7.94 10.69
CA SER A 609 -15.03 -7.92 9.31
C SER A 609 -15.51 -6.54 8.90
N ARG A 610 -15.60 -6.34 7.58
CA ARG A 610 -16.11 -5.12 6.95
C ARG A 610 -17.65 -4.99 7.03
N ARG A 611 -18.29 -5.81 7.86
CA ARG A 611 -19.73 -5.98 7.89
C ARG A 611 -20.47 -4.75 8.42
#